data_AF-A0A088B316-F1
#
_entry.id   AF-A0A088B316-F1
#
_cell.length_a   1.000
_cell.length_b   1.000
_cell.length_c   1.000
_cell.angle_alpha   90.00
_cell.angle_beta   90.00
_cell.angle_gamma   90.00
#
_symmetry.space_group_name_H-M   'P 1'
#
loop_
_entity.id
_entity.type
_entity.pdbx_description
1 polymer ?
#
loop_
_entity_poly.entity_id
_entity_poly.type
_entity_poly.pdbx_seq_one_letter_code
_entity_poly.pdbx_strand_id
1 'polypeptide(L)'
;MVGGDDFMAVPTYMLLNGSERDQELAREILRLTRELRVVLGQFAMYRSLTSDREFGEACDNSSAVDVLRVLVGALLRTIVVSITAIFDTDPQTSNIKKIIKQAIDKRGLEFLGKMHASKGNTPAFERSLGRLTDYRRRLNKGELHQTIARLMHVRNTVVAHFDANPMAAPGGRRAVVSDVRNAVAAATIIVGEANVLILGRAVAFPPLRELLREEAGGLKSTLMRGLHSEAPDRRSAALPSGEPADAITGPVAHEMADGGVAPRPANALA
;
A
#
# COMPACT_ATOMS: atom_id res chain seq x y z
N MET A 1 -13.02 -8.79 -26.73
CA MET A 1 -12.05 -8.97 -25.64
C MET A 1 -10.67 -9.12 -26.25
N VAL A 2 -9.89 -8.04 -26.34
CA VAL A 2 -8.49 -8.11 -26.79
C VAL A 2 -7.67 -8.57 -25.58
N GLY A 3 -6.93 -9.66 -25.74
CA GLY A 3 -6.26 -10.39 -24.65
C GLY A 3 -5.37 -9.51 -23.78
N GLY A 4 -5.54 -9.63 -22.46
CA GLY A 4 -4.82 -8.83 -21.46
C GLY A 4 -3.30 -9.05 -21.43
N ASP A 5 -2.79 -10.12 -22.05
CA ASP A 5 -1.37 -10.45 -22.04
C ASP A 5 -0.55 -9.73 -23.12
N ASP A 6 -1.18 -9.38 -24.25
CA ASP A 6 -0.51 -8.66 -25.35
C ASP A 6 -0.14 -7.22 -24.95
N PHE A 7 -0.89 -6.67 -23.99
CA PHE A 7 -0.61 -5.37 -23.38
C PHE A 7 0.64 -5.37 -22.49
N MET A 8 1.17 -6.55 -22.14
CA MET A 8 2.34 -6.72 -21.27
C MET A 8 3.53 -7.37 -21.97
N ALA A 9 3.48 -7.47 -23.31
CA ALA A 9 4.58 -7.91 -24.15
C ALA A 9 5.41 -6.72 -24.68
N VAL A 10 6.70 -6.96 -24.95
CA VAL A 10 7.55 -5.98 -25.65
C VAL A 10 7.04 -5.86 -27.09
N PRO A 11 6.83 -4.64 -27.63
CA PRO A 11 6.34 -4.47 -28.98
C PRO A 11 7.24 -5.14 -30.03
N THR A 12 6.65 -5.74 -31.07
CA THR A 12 7.39 -6.42 -32.15
C THR A 12 8.45 -5.52 -32.79
N TYR A 13 8.17 -4.23 -32.96
CA TYR A 13 9.16 -3.27 -33.47
C TYR A 13 10.43 -3.20 -32.62
N MET A 14 10.29 -3.18 -31.29
CA MET A 14 11.42 -3.19 -30.34
C MET A 14 12.22 -4.49 -30.42
N LEU A 15 11.54 -5.62 -30.62
CA LEU A 15 12.20 -6.92 -30.78
C LEU A 15 13.01 -7.02 -32.07
N LEU A 16 12.49 -6.47 -33.16
CA LEU A 16 13.10 -6.58 -34.49
C LEU A 16 14.17 -5.51 -34.76
N ASN A 17 14.01 -4.30 -34.19
CA ASN A 17 14.84 -3.14 -34.55
C ASN A 17 15.57 -2.51 -33.35
N GLY A 18 15.17 -2.85 -32.12
CA GLY A 18 15.78 -2.32 -30.90
C GLY A 18 17.07 -3.05 -30.56
N SER A 19 18.04 -2.32 -30.01
CA SER A 19 19.22 -2.92 -29.40
C SER A 19 18.83 -3.70 -28.14
N GLU A 20 19.73 -4.55 -27.63
CA GLU A 20 19.52 -5.28 -26.36
C GLU A 20 19.14 -4.33 -25.22
N ARG A 21 19.76 -3.15 -25.18
CA ARG A 21 19.46 -2.10 -24.20
C ARG A 21 18.06 -1.51 -24.35
N ASP A 22 17.55 -1.34 -25.58
CA ASP A 22 16.18 -0.86 -25.81
C ASP A 22 15.16 -1.91 -25.37
N GLN A 23 15.45 -3.19 -25.62
CA GLN A 23 14.63 -4.30 -25.15
C GLN A 23 14.64 -4.42 -23.63
N GLU A 24 15.81 -4.25 -22.99
CA GLU A 24 15.93 -4.21 -21.54
C GLU A 24 15.11 -3.06 -20.93
N LEU A 25 15.25 -1.85 -21.48
CA LEU A 25 14.47 -0.68 -21.06
C LEU A 25 12.95 -0.95 -21.17
N ALA A 26 12.51 -1.54 -22.27
CA ALA A 26 11.11 -1.94 -22.45
C ALA A 26 10.64 -2.95 -21.39
N ARG A 27 11.46 -3.96 -21.06
CA ARG A 27 11.16 -4.94 -20.01
C ARG A 27 11.10 -4.31 -18.63
N GLU A 28 12.01 -3.39 -18.30
CA GLU A 28 12.00 -2.66 -17.01
C GLU A 28 10.71 -1.85 -16.83
N ILE A 29 10.24 -1.17 -17.89
CA ILE A 29 8.98 -0.40 -17.85
C ILE A 29 7.78 -1.30 -17.65
N LEU A 30 7.73 -2.44 -18.33
CA LEU A 30 6.67 -3.42 -18.16
C LEU A 30 6.64 -3.97 -16.73
N ARG A 31 7.81 -4.26 -16.17
CA ARG A 31 7.94 -4.67 -14.77
C ARG A 31 7.40 -3.60 -13.81
N LEU A 32 7.83 -2.34 -13.96
CA LEU A 32 7.31 -1.24 -13.14
C LEU A 32 5.80 -1.03 -13.32
N THR A 33 5.28 -1.25 -14.51
CA THR A 33 3.84 -1.16 -14.79
C THR A 33 3.06 -2.21 -13.99
N ARG A 34 3.59 -3.45 -13.89
CA ARG A 34 3.01 -4.52 -13.06
C ARG A 34 3.07 -4.18 -11.58
N GLU A 35 4.25 -3.79 -11.10
CA GLU A 35 4.47 -3.42 -9.70
C GLU A 35 3.54 -2.27 -9.30
N LEU A 36 3.42 -1.23 -10.14
CA LEU A 36 2.55 -0.11 -9.86
C LEU A 36 1.06 -0.48 -9.85
N ARG A 37 0.62 -1.43 -10.69
CA ARG A 37 -0.75 -1.94 -10.64
C ARG A 37 -1.06 -2.59 -9.29
N VAL A 38 -0.14 -3.37 -8.74
CA VAL A 38 -0.28 -3.97 -7.40
C VAL A 38 -0.37 -2.89 -6.32
N VAL A 39 0.54 -1.90 -6.37
CA VAL A 39 0.54 -0.77 -5.42
C VAL A 39 -0.78 0.02 -5.48
N LEU A 40 -1.31 0.26 -6.69
CA LEU A 40 -2.59 0.94 -6.85
C LEU A 40 -3.75 0.16 -6.21
N GLY A 41 -3.76 -1.17 -6.34
CA GLY A 41 -4.78 -2.02 -5.71
C GLY A 41 -4.69 -1.99 -4.19
N GLN A 42 -3.48 -2.13 -3.64
CA GLN A 42 -3.24 -2.01 -2.20
C GLN A 42 -3.65 -0.63 -1.67
N PHE A 43 -3.33 0.44 -2.41
CA PHE A 43 -3.70 1.80 -2.03
C PHE A 43 -5.22 2.04 -2.10
N ALA A 44 -5.90 1.49 -3.10
CA ALA A 44 -7.37 1.55 -3.19
C ALA A 44 -8.02 0.83 -2.00
N MET A 45 -7.53 -0.36 -1.66
CA MET A 45 -7.98 -1.12 -0.50
C MET A 45 -7.73 -0.38 0.82
N TYR A 46 -6.51 0.13 1.02
CA TYR A 46 -6.16 0.95 2.19
C TYR A 46 -7.13 2.12 2.35
N ARG A 47 -7.41 2.85 1.26
CA ARG A 47 -8.35 3.96 1.30
C ARG A 47 -9.77 3.51 1.65
N SER A 48 -10.27 2.46 0.98
CA SER A 48 -11.62 1.92 1.24
C SER A 48 -11.83 1.61 2.72
N LEU A 49 -10.85 0.97 3.36
CA LEU A 49 -10.91 0.56 4.77
C LEU A 49 -10.67 1.70 5.79
N THR A 50 -10.12 2.84 5.37
CA THR A 50 -9.72 3.91 6.31
C THR A 50 -10.46 5.23 6.13
N SER A 51 -11.12 5.45 4.99
CA SER A 51 -11.88 6.69 4.74
C SER A 51 -13.36 6.59 5.03
N ASP A 52 -13.89 5.38 5.25
CA ASP A 52 -15.29 5.18 5.55
C ASP A 52 -15.52 5.19 7.07
N ARG A 53 -16.30 6.17 7.53
CA ARG A 53 -16.62 6.36 8.93
C ARG A 53 -17.53 5.26 9.46
N GLU A 54 -18.52 4.82 8.69
CA GLU A 54 -19.47 3.78 9.10
C GLU A 54 -18.74 2.45 9.28
N PHE A 55 -17.85 2.13 8.34
CA PHE A 55 -16.98 0.95 8.45
C PHE A 55 -16.06 1.04 9.68
N GLY A 56 -15.44 2.20 9.91
CA GLY A 56 -14.59 2.42 11.10
C GLY A 56 -15.35 2.20 12.41
N GLU A 57 -16.54 2.80 12.54
CA GLU A 57 -17.39 2.65 13.71
C GLU A 57 -17.87 1.19 13.90
N ALA A 58 -18.22 0.49 12.82
CA ALA A 58 -18.59 -0.93 12.89
C ALA A 58 -17.43 -1.80 13.39
N CYS A 59 -16.21 -1.55 12.90
CA CYS A 59 -15.03 -2.29 13.35
C CYS A 59 -14.64 -1.97 14.79
N ASP A 60 -14.65 -0.70 15.19
CA ASP A 60 -14.28 -0.27 16.54
C ASP A 60 -15.20 -0.85 17.63
N ASN A 61 -16.46 -1.17 17.28
CA ASN A 61 -17.44 -1.79 18.17
C ASN A 61 -17.48 -3.32 18.07
N SER A 62 -16.52 -3.95 17.40
CA SER A 62 -16.46 -5.40 17.17
C SER A 62 -15.13 -6.00 17.65
N SER A 63 -15.07 -7.33 17.75
CA SER A 63 -13.81 -8.06 17.98
C SER A 63 -12.82 -7.93 16.82
N ALA A 64 -13.26 -7.43 15.65
CA ALA A 64 -12.42 -7.26 14.47
C ALA A 64 -11.52 -6.02 14.51
N VAL A 65 -11.62 -5.15 15.52
CA VAL A 65 -10.85 -3.89 15.63
C VAL A 65 -9.33 -4.13 15.53
N ASP A 66 -8.82 -5.16 16.22
CA ASP A 66 -7.37 -5.45 16.22
C ASP A 66 -6.92 -6.04 14.90
N VAL A 67 -7.75 -6.89 14.28
CA VAL A 67 -7.50 -7.44 12.94
C VAL A 67 -7.45 -6.32 11.90
N LEU A 68 -8.38 -5.36 11.97
CA LEU A 68 -8.40 -4.21 11.07
C LEU A 68 -7.13 -3.36 11.23
N ARG A 69 -6.71 -3.10 12.47
CA ARG A 69 -5.48 -2.32 12.74
C ARG A 69 -4.24 -2.99 12.13
N VAL A 70 -4.10 -4.30 12.32
CA VAL A 70 -3.00 -5.09 11.73
C VAL A 70 -3.07 -5.07 10.21
N LEU A 71 -4.24 -5.32 9.62
CA LEU A 71 -4.43 -5.31 8.16
C LEU A 71 -4.05 -3.95 7.56
N VAL A 72 -4.53 -2.87 8.16
CA VAL A 72 -4.29 -1.51 7.69
C VAL A 72 -2.82 -1.10 7.87
N GLY A 73 -2.18 -1.50 8.97
CA GLY A 73 -0.75 -1.33 9.20
C GLY A 73 0.09 -2.07 8.15
N ALA A 74 -0.22 -3.35 7.90
CA ALA A 74 0.42 -4.18 6.89
C ALA A 74 0.25 -3.63 5.47
N LEU A 75 -0.94 -3.15 5.11
CA LEU A 75 -1.19 -2.49 3.82
C LEU A 75 -0.33 -1.24 3.67
N LEU A 76 -0.34 -0.34 4.65
CA LEU A 76 0.45 0.90 4.59
C LEU A 76 1.95 0.60 4.49
N ARG A 77 2.45 -0.34 5.28
CA ARG A 77 3.83 -0.83 5.21
C ARG A 77 4.18 -1.29 3.81
N THR A 78 3.37 -2.20 3.25
CA THR A 78 3.63 -2.78 1.93
C THR A 78 3.61 -1.72 0.84
N ILE A 79 2.69 -0.75 0.91
CA ILE A 79 2.63 0.37 -0.02
C ILE A 79 3.90 1.23 0.09
N VAL A 80 4.34 1.58 1.30
CA VAL A 80 5.56 2.38 1.51
C VAL A 80 6.78 1.67 0.95
N VAL A 81 6.97 0.38 1.24
CA VAL A 81 8.09 -0.42 0.73
C VAL A 81 8.06 -0.48 -0.80
N SER A 82 6.90 -0.79 -1.37
CA SER A 82 6.76 -0.99 -2.82
C SER A 82 6.90 0.32 -3.60
N ILE A 83 6.27 1.42 -3.14
CA ILE A 83 6.36 2.70 -3.85
C ILE A 83 7.77 3.29 -3.77
N THR A 84 8.49 3.10 -2.67
CA THR A 84 9.87 3.59 -2.55
C THR A 84 10.84 2.77 -3.39
N ALA A 85 10.61 1.45 -3.53
CA ALA A 85 11.40 0.61 -4.43
C ALA A 85 11.36 1.11 -5.89
N ILE A 86 10.19 1.56 -6.36
CA ILE A 86 10.01 2.15 -7.70
C ILE A 86 10.90 3.39 -7.92
N PHE A 87 11.23 4.13 -6.85
CA PHE A 87 12.05 5.34 -6.88
C PHE A 87 13.47 5.16 -6.33
N ASP A 88 13.85 3.92 -5.99
CA ASP A 88 15.14 3.64 -5.36
C ASP A 88 16.29 4.06 -6.28
N THR A 89 17.43 4.36 -5.67
CA THR A 89 18.66 4.72 -6.36
C THR A 89 19.62 3.56 -6.52
N ASP A 90 19.29 2.38 -5.96
CA ASP A 90 20.07 1.16 -6.14
C ASP A 90 20.22 0.83 -7.64
N PRO A 91 21.47 0.82 -8.18
CA PRO A 91 21.75 0.51 -9.57
C PRO A 91 21.26 -0.87 -10.03
N GLN A 92 21.12 -1.83 -9.10
CA GLN A 92 20.68 -3.19 -9.38
C GLN A 92 19.15 -3.31 -9.51
N THR A 93 18.42 -2.27 -9.12
CA THR A 93 16.95 -2.26 -9.16
C THR A 93 16.43 -1.54 -10.40
N SER A 94 15.36 -2.07 -10.98
CA SER A 94 14.59 -1.34 -11.98
C SER A 94 13.89 -0.16 -11.29
N ASN A 95 14.31 1.07 -11.58
CA ASN A 95 13.73 2.26 -10.96
C ASN A 95 13.43 3.34 -11.99
N ILE A 96 12.46 4.19 -11.65
CA ILE A 96 11.93 5.24 -12.52
C ILE A 96 13.02 6.23 -12.95
N LYS A 97 13.97 6.57 -12.07
CA LYS A 97 15.03 7.54 -12.41
C LYS A 97 15.96 7.00 -13.50
N LYS A 98 16.34 5.72 -13.40
CA LYS A 98 17.15 5.01 -14.41
C LYS A 98 16.42 5.00 -15.75
N ILE A 99 15.15 4.60 -15.76
CA ILE A 99 14.33 4.54 -16.98
C ILE A 99 14.23 5.91 -17.65
N ILE A 100 13.88 6.97 -16.90
CA ILE A 100 13.79 8.31 -17.48
C ILE A 100 15.13 8.74 -18.06
N LYS A 101 16.24 8.53 -17.32
CA LYS A 101 17.58 8.90 -17.76
C LYS A 101 17.95 8.19 -19.07
N GLN A 102 17.68 6.90 -19.18
CA GLN A 102 17.99 6.12 -20.38
C GLN A 102 17.09 6.49 -21.57
N ALA A 103 15.80 6.70 -21.32
CA ALA A 103 14.82 7.02 -22.36
C ALA A 103 15.06 8.38 -23.02
N ILE A 104 15.54 9.36 -22.26
CA ILE A 104 15.78 10.72 -22.76
C ILE A 104 17.24 11.00 -23.12
N ASP A 105 18.09 9.97 -23.13
CA ASP A 105 19.45 10.07 -23.64
C ASP A 105 19.44 10.25 -25.17
N LYS A 106 20.45 10.94 -25.72
CA LYS A 106 20.49 11.34 -27.14
C LYS A 106 20.26 10.15 -28.09
N ARG A 107 20.95 9.04 -27.82
CA ARG A 107 20.82 7.80 -28.60
C ARG A 107 19.43 7.17 -28.47
N GLY A 108 18.84 7.21 -27.27
CA GLY A 108 17.49 6.73 -27.02
C GLY A 108 16.46 7.55 -27.80
N LEU A 109 16.60 8.88 -27.81
CA LEU A 109 15.72 9.78 -28.55
C LEU A 109 15.79 9.57 -30.07
N GLU A 110 16.97 9.33 -30.63
CA GLU A 110 17.13 9.04 -32.06
C GLU A 110 16.40 7.75 -32.47
N PHE A 111 16.53 6.68 -31.68
CA PHE A 111 15.82 5.42 -31.92
C PHE A 111 14.30 5.57 -31.73
N LEU A 112 13.87 6.15 -30.62
CA LEU A 112 12.45 6.34 -30.30
C LEU A 112 11.78 7.29 -31.31
N GLY A 113 12.47 8.32 -31.78
CA GLY A 113 11.98 9.21 -32.83
C GLY A 113 11.66 8.44 -34.13
N LYS A 114 12.56 7.54 -34.57
CA LYS A 114 12.33 6.67 -35.73
C LYS A 114 11.14 5.73 -35.51
N MET A 115 11.03 5.13 -34.32
CA MET A 115 9.90 4.27 -33.97
C MET A 115 8.57 5.03 -34.05
N HIS A 116 8.48 6.21 -33.44
CA HIS A 116 7.25 6.99 -33.40
C HIS A 116 6.87 7.57 -34.76
N ALA A 117 7.84 7.97 -35.57
CA ALA A 117 7.62 8.36 -36.96
C ALA A 117 7.03 7.21 -37.78
N SER A 118 7.56 5.98 -37.62
CA SER A 118 7.03 4.80 -38.33
C SER A 118 5.60 4.42 -37.93
N LYS A 119 5.16 4.81 -36.73
CA LYS A 119 3.82 4.52 -36.19
C LYS A 119 2.84 5.70 -36.28
N GLY A 120 3.26 6.86 -36.77
CA GLY A 120 2.43 8.06 -36.84
C GLY A 120 2.11 8.71 -35.47
N ASN A 121 2.88 8.44 -34.42
CA ASN A 121 2.60 8.86 -33.05
C ASN A 121 3.42 10.08 -32.57
N THR A 122 4.03 10.84 -33.48
CA THR A 122 4.96 11.93 -33.18
C THR A 122 4.41 12.99 -32.19
N PRO A 123 3.15 13.46 -32.28
CA PRO A 123 2.63 14.44 -31.32
C PRO A 123 2.45 13.90 -29.90
N ALA A 124 2.24 12.58 -29.75
CA ALA A 124 2.20 11.94 -28.44
C ALA A 124 3.61 11.79 -27.86
N PHE A 125 4.58 11.41 -28.71
CA PHE A 125 6.00 11.34 -28.36
C PHE A 125 6.53 12.65 -27.78
N GLU A 126 6.32 13.79 -28.45
CA GLU A 126 6.83 15.09 -28.00
C GLU A 126 6.23 15.50 -26.65
N ARG A 127 4.92 15.29 -26.47
CA ARG A 127 4.23 15.58 -25.20
C ARG A 127 4.76 14.72 -24.06
N SER A 128 4.91 13.41 -24.27
CA SER A 128 5.44 12.51 -23.25
C SER A 128 6.91 12.80 -22.93
N LEU A 129 7.72 13.15 -23.94
CA LEU A 129 9.11 13.57 -23.76
C LEU A 129 9.21 14.82 -22.88
N GLY A 130 8.42 15.85 -23.16
CA GLY A 130 8.37 17.07 -22.35
C GLY A 130 8.02 16.77 -20.89
N ARG A 131 6.93 16.00 -20.67
CA ARG A 131 6.50 15.60 -19.32
C ARG A 131 7.57 14.81 -18.57
N LEU A 132 8.21 13.83 -19.21
CA LEU A 132 9.26 13.03 -18.57
C LEU A 132 10.50 13.86 -18.24
N THR A 133 10.83 14.85 -19.06
CA THR A 133 11.92 15.80 -18.79
C THR A 133 11.61 16.65 -17.55
N ASP A 134 10.37 17.16 -17.44
CA ASP A 134 9.93 17.90 -16.26
C ASP A 134 9.95 17.04 -14.99
N TYR A 135 9.48 15.80 -15.07
CA TYR A 135 9.52 14.88 -13.94
C TYR A 135 10.94 14.49 -13.55
N ARG A 136 11.87 14.33 -14.50
CA ARG A 136 13.29 14.15 -14.19
C ARG A 136 13.82 15.30 -13.33
N ARG A 137 13.47 16.54 -13.68
CA ARG A 137 13.86 17.73 -12.88
C ARG A 137 13.27 17.67 -11.47
N ARG A 138 11.98 17.38 -11.34
CA ARG A 138 11.26 17.30 -10.04
C ARG A 138 11.74 16.16 -9.13
N LEU A 139 12.19 15.04 -9.72
CA LEU A 139 12.75 13.90 -8.99
C LEU A 139 14.17 14.18 -8.47
N ASN A 140 14.91 15.05 -9.16
CA ASN A 140 16.25 15.46 -8.75
C ASN A 140 16.21 16.59 -7.72
N LYS A 141 15.25 17.51 -7.83
CA LYS A 141 15.12 18.69 -6.97
C LYS A 141 13.64 19.06 -6.77
N GLY A 142 13.27 19.48 -5.56
CA GLY A 142 11.94 20.01 -5.24
C GLY A 142 11.12 19.11 -4.30
N GLU A 143 9.82 19.39 -4.19
CA GLU A 143 8.93 18.73 -3.21
C GLU A 143 8.77 17.23 -3.44
N LEU A 144 8.73 16.79 -4.71
CA LEU A 144 8.62 15.36 -5.03
C LEU A 144 9.86 14.59 -4.57
N HIS A 145 11.05 15.17 -4.78
CA HIS A 145 12.30 14.61 -4.28
C HIS A 145 12.27 14.46 -2.75
N GLN A 146 11.86 15.51 -2.04
CA GLN A 146 11.75 15.47 -0.57
C GLN A 146 10.71 14.46 -0.08
N THR A 147 9.57 14.36 -0.78
CA THR A 147 8.51 13.37 -0.50
C THR A 147 9.06 11.95 -0.58
N ILE A 148 9.77 11.63 -1.66
CA ILE A 148 10.38 10.31 -1.85
C ILE A 148 11.45 10.06 -0.77
N ALA A 149 12.29 11.05 -0.47
CA ALA A 149 13.33 10.92 0.55
C ALA A 149 12.73 10.64 1.94
N ARG A 150 11.64 11.31 2.32
CA ARG A 150 10.90 11.02 3.56
C ARG A 150 10.35 9.60 3.57
N LEU A 151 9.73 9.14 2.48
CA LEU A 151 9.22 7.77 2.40
C LEU A 151 10.35 6.73 2.46
N MET A 152 11.51 6.99 1.84
CA MET A 152 12.68 6.11 1.94
C MET A 152 13.23 6.06 3.36
N HIS A 153 13.25 7.20 4.08
CA HIS A 153 13.60 7.21 5.49
C HIS A 153 12.64 6.33 6.29
N VAL A 154 11.33 6.56 6.13
CA VAL A 154 10.27 5.76 6.75
C VAL A 154 10.44 4.26 6.47
N ARG A 155 10.73 3.88 5.22
CA ARG A 155 11.05 2.49 4.83
C ARG A 155 12.25 1.95 5.62
N ASN A 156 13.34 2.69 5.68
CA ASN A 156 14.61 2.16 6.20
C ASN A 156 14.68 2.15 7.73
N THR A 157 13.94 3.02 8.42
CA THR A 157 14.09 3.22 9.88
C THR A 157 12.86 2.83 10.69
N VAL A 158 11.65 3.01 10.14
CA VAL A 158 10.40 2.90 10.92
C VAL A 158 9.48 1.77 10.45
N VAL A 159 9.67 1.27 9.22
CA VAL A 159 8.70 0.38 8.54
C VAL A 159 8.36 -0.89 9.33
N ALA A 160 9.33 -1.47 10.04
CA ALA A 160 9.13 -2.65 10.89
C ALA A 160 8.25 -2.34 12.11
N HIS A 161 8.28 -1.09 12.60
CA HIS A 161 7.56 -0.64 13.79
C HIS A 161 6.22 0.04 13.50
N PHE A 162 5.78 0.12 12.24
CA PHE A 162 4.50 0.77 11.88
C PHE A 162 3.28 0.20 12.62
N ASP A 163 3.29 -1.10 12.90
CA ASP A 163 2.19 -1.77 13.61
C ASP A 163 2.23 -1.48 15.12
N ALA A 164 3.43 -1.27 15.68
CA ALA A 164 3.64 -1.03 17.10
C ALA A 164 3.52 0.45 17.50
N ASN A 165 3.89 1.37 16.60
CA ASN A 165 3.75 2.80 16.85
C ASN A 165 3.60 3.61 15.54
N PRO A 166 2.37 3.81 15.03
CA PRO A 166 2.13 4.57 13.81
C PRO A 166 2.47 6.07 13.91
N MET A 167 2.83 6.56 15.10
CA MET A 167 3.32 7.93 15.33
C MET A 167 4.84 8.06 15.28
N ALA A 168 5.58 6.95 15.21
CA ALA A 168 7.05 6.96 15.16
C ALA A 168 7.62 7.52 13.84
N ALA A 169 6.81 7.63 12.79
CA ALA A 169 7.21 8.24 11.53
C ALA A 169 7.26 9.78 11.64
N PRO A 170 8.21 10.47 10.99
CA PRO A 170 8.27 11.94 10.98
C PRO A 170 6.95 12.56 10.50
N GLY A 171 6.29 13.37 11.36
CA GLY A 171 4.99 13.98 11.07
C GLY A 171 3.78 13.05 11.25
N GLY A 172 3.99 11.84 11.74
CA GLY A 172 2.96 10.84 12.03
C GLY A 172 2.31 10.21 10.79
N ARG A 173 1.36 9.30 11.03
CA ARG A 173 0.69 8.52 9.98
C ARG A 173 0.04 9.36 8.87
N ARG A 174 -0.52 10.52 9.18
CA ARG A 174 -1.16 11.40 8.18
C ARG A 174 -0.15 11.96 7.17
N ALA A 175 1.04 12.35 7.62
CA ALA A 175 2.10 12.83 6.73
C ALA A 175 2.54 11.72 5.77
N VAL A 176 2.76 10.51 6.29
CA VAL A 176 3.12 9.32 5.49
C VAL A 176 2.06 9.03 4.42
N VAL A 177 0.78 9.05 4.78
CA VAL A 177 -0.31 8.81 3.81
C VAL A 177 -0.36 9.89 2.72
N SER A 178 -0.14 11.15 3.09
CA SER A 178 -0.06 12.25 2.11
C SER A 178 1.12 12.06 1.15
N ASP A 179 2.29 11.71 1.69
CA ASP A 179 3.50 11.45 0.92
C ASP A 179 3.32 10.25 -0.02
N VAL A 180 2.75 9.15 0.47
CA VAL A 180 2.39 7.97 -0.34
C VAL A 180 1.46 8.36 -1.48
N ARG A 181 0.40 9.13 -1.21
CA ARG A 181 -0.54 9.58 -2.25
C ARG A 181 0.19 10.38 -3.34
N ASN A 182 1.07 11.29 -2.95
CA ASN A 182 1.84 12.11 -3.88
C ASN A 182 2.82 11.25 -4.71
N ALA A 183 3.50 10.30 -4.08
CA ALA A 183 4.43 9.39 -4.74
C ALA A 183 3.73 8.44 -5.71
N VAL A 184 2.59 7.86 -5.33
CA VAL A 184 1.75 7.01 -6.20
C VAL A 184 1.25 7.81 -7.41
N ALA A 185 0.80 9.04 -7.21
CA ALA A 185 0.35 9.90 -8.31
C ALA A 185 1.50 10.20 -9.29
N ALA A 186 2.68 10.56 -8.77
CA ALA A 186 3.86 10.80 -9.59
C ALA A 186 4.29 9.54 -10.36
N ALA A 187 4.38 8.39 -9.69
CA ALA A 187 4.73 7.12 -10.32
C ALA A 187 3.76 6.75 -11.45
N THR A 188 2.46 6.94 -11.24
CA THR A 188 1.41 6.69 -12.24
C THR A 188 1.60 7.52 -13.50
N ILE A 189 1.86 8.82 -13.32
CA ILE A 189 2.09 9.70 -14.46
C ILE A 189 3.38 9.30 -15.18
N ILE A 190 4.48 9.15 -14.45
CA ILE A 190 5.78 8.87 -15.05
C ILE A 190 5.79 7.53 -15.79
N VAL A 191 5.27 6.47 -15.18
CA VAL A 191 5.18 5.15 -15.83
C VAL A 191 4.23 5.20 -17.02
N GLY A 192 3.12 5.93 -16.92
CA GLY A 192 2.19 6.13 -18.04
C GLY A 192 2.85 6.82 -19.24
N GLU A 193 3.55 7.92 -19.00
CA GLU A 193 4.28 8.65 -20.05
C GLU A 193 5.45 7.84 -20.60
N ALA A 194 6.16 7.08 -19.76
CA ALA A 194 7.24 6.20 -20.19
C ALA A 194 6.72 5.07 -21.09
N ASN A 195 5.54 4.51 -20.81
CA ASN A 195 4.91 3.53 -21.69
C ASN A 195 4.55 4.13 -23.06
N VAL A 196 4.03 5.35 -23.10
CA VAL A 196 3.77 6.04 -24.38
C VAL A 196 5.07 6.27 -25.12
N LEU A 197 6.07 6.83 -24.44
CA LEU A 197 7.35 7.19 -25.05
C LEU A 197 8.09 5.96 -25.57
N ILE A 198 8.13 4.87 -24.82
CA ILE A 198 9.04 3.74 -25.09
C ILE A 198 8.29 2.59 -25.77
N LEU A 199 7.07 2.28 -25.33
CA LEU A 199 6.28 1.18 -25.93
C LEU A 199 5.33 1.66 -27.04
N GLY A 200 5.10 2.97 -27.16
CA GLY A 200 4.18 3.54 -28.14
C GLY A 200 2.71 3.29 -27.79
N ARG A 201 2.38 3.04 -26.52
CA ARG A 201 1.00 2.79 -26.06
C ARG A 201 0.72 3.47 -24.72
N ALA A 202 -0.49 3.96 -24.55
CA ALA A 202 -0.92 4.57 -23.30
C ALA A 202 -1.45 3.53 -22.33
N VAL A 203 -0.94 3.51 -21.09
CA VAL A 203 -1.53 2.70 -20.02
C VAL A 203 -2.75 3.43 -19.47
N ALA A 204 -3.90 2.75 -19.47
CA ALA A 204 -5.15 3.27 -18.93
C ALA A 204 -5.19 3.23 -17.39
N PHE A 205 -4.24 3.90 -16.74
CA PHE A 205 -4.22 4.01 -15.27
C PHE A 205 -5.48 4.67 -14.69
N PRO A 206 -6.09 5.72 -15.28
CA PRO A 206 -7.29 6.31 -14.69
C PRO A 206 -8.48 5.33 -14.62
N PRO A 207 -8.88 4.62 -15.70
CA PRO A 207 -9.90 3.57 -15.62
C PRO A 207 -9.53 2.44 -14.66
N LEU A 208 -8.25 2.02 -14.64
CA LEU A 208 -7.79 1.02 -13.69
C LEU A 208 -7.98 1.48 -12.24
N ARG A 209 -7.76 2.75 -11.92
CA ARG A 209 -7.97 3.29 -10.57
C ARG A 209 -9.44 3.32 -10.18
N GLU A 210 -10.35 3.50 -11.14
CA GLU A 210 -11.79 3.42 -10.89
C GLU A 210 -12.21 1.98 -10.58
N LEU A 211 -11.83 1.04 -11.44
CA LEU A 211 -12.07 -0.39 -11.23
C LEU A 211 -11.55 -0.88 -9.88
N LEU A 212 -10.30 -0.55 -9.53
CA LEU A 212 -9.71 -0.97 -8.24
C LEU A 212 -10.41 -0.35 -7.04
N ARG A 213 -11.02 0.83 -7.17
CA ARG A 213 -11.84 1.43 -6.10
C ARG A 213 -13.16 0.71 -5.95
N GLU A 214 -13.79 0.32 -7.06
CA GLU A 214 -15.03 -0.46 -7.04
C GLU A 214 -14.80 -1.84 -6.39
N GLU A 215 -13.74 -2.54 -6.79
CA GLU A 215 -13.34 -3.82 -6.19
C GLU A 215 -13.06 -3.69 -4.69
N ALA A 216 -12.30 -2.66 -4.29
CA ALA A 216 -12.03 -2.37 -2.88
C ALA A 216 -13.31 -1.99 -2.11
N GLY A 217 -14.29 -1.37 -2.77
CA GLY A 217 -15.61 -1.08 -2.23
C GLY A 217 -16.42 -2.36 -2.00
N GLY A 218 -16.43 -3.27 -2.99
CA GLY A 218 -17.12 -4.56 -2.90
C GLY A 218 -16.58 -5.46 -1.78
N LEU A 219 -15.25 -5.49 -1.60
CA LEU A 219 -14.63 -6.19 -0.47
C LEU A 219 -15.07 -5.61 0.86
N LYS A 220 -15.00 -4.27 1.02
CA LYS A 220 -15.46 -3.58 2.24
C LYS A 220 -16.93 -3.88 2.54
N SER A 221 -17.81 -3.83 1.54
CA SER A 221 -19.23 -4.16 1.73
C SER A 221 -19.44 -5.60 2.18
N THR A 222 -18.59 -6.53 1.73
CA THR A 222 -18.63 -7.93 2.17
C THR A 222 -18.20 -8.07 3.63
N LEU A 223 -17.14 -7.37 4.04
CA LEU A 223 -16.72 -7.30 5.44
C LEU A 223 -17.81 -6.69 6.33
N MET A 224 -18.44 -5.60 5.89
CA MET A 224 -19.55 -4.98 6.61
C MET A 224 -20.69 -5.95 6.87
N ARG A 225 -21.10 -6.75 5.87
CA ARG A 225 -22.14 -7.77 6.07
C ARG A 225 -21.77 -8.78 7.14
N GLY A 226 -20.51 -9.22 7.18
CA GLY A 226 -20.01 -10.12 8.22
C GLY A 226 -20.11 -9.50 9.61
N LEU A 227 -19.65 -8.26 9.77
CA LEU A 227 -19.71 -7.53 11.06
C LEU A 227 -21.15 -7.32 11.56
N HIS A 228 -22.09 -7.06 10.65
CA HIS A 228 -23.51 -6.91 11.01
C HIS A 228 -24.17 -8.25 11.37
N SER A 229 -23.72 -9.36 10.78
CA SER A 229 -24.23 -10.69 11.13
C SER A 229 -23.74 -11.21 12.49
N GLU A 230 -22.62 -10.66 13.01
CA GLU A 230 -22.08 -10.97 14.33
C GLU A 230 -22.69 -10.15 15.47
N ALA A 231 -23.50 -9.13 15.19
CA ALA A 231 -24.18 -8.35 16.21
C ALA A 231 -25.19 -9.26 16.95
N PRO A 232 -24.97 -9.63 18.22
CA PRO A 232 -25.93 -10.44 18.95
C PRO A 232 -27.16 -9.58 19.23
N ASP A 233 -28.34 -10.16 19.10
CA ASP A 233 -29.57 -9.65 19.71
C ASP A 233 -29.33 -9.45 21.22
N ARG A 234 -28.91 -8.24 21.61
CA ARG A 234 -28.82 -7.80 23.02
C ARG A 234 -30.22 -7.56 23.63
N ARG A 235 -31.22 -8.35 23.22
CA ARG A 235 -32.60 -8.32 23.76
C ARG A 235 -33.04 -9.63 24.41
N SER A 236 -32.26 -10.72 24.35
CA SER A 236 -32.64 -12.01 24.96
C SER A 236 -31.75 -12.46 26.13
N ALA A 237 -31.23 -11.51 26.91
CA ALA A 237 -30.71 -11.79 28.26
C ALA A 237 -31.54 -11.09 29.33
N ALA A 238 -32.88 -11.15 29.20
CA ALA A 238 -33.75 -10.99 30.35
C ALA A 238 -33.86 -12.38 31.00
N LEU A 239 -33.10 -12.60 32.08
CA LEU A 239 -33.35 -13.70 33.00
C LEU A 239 -34.81 -13.60 33.48
N PRO A 240 -35.60 -14.69 33.45
CA PRO A 240 -36.94 -14.66 34.01
C PRO A 240 -36.83 -14.49 35.53
N SER A 241 -37.40 -13.40 36.02
CA SER A 241 -37.71 -13.20 37.44
C SER A 241 -38.71 -14.27 37.89
N GLY A 242 -38.30 -15.14 38.81
CA GLY A 242 -39.14 -16.16 39.43
C GLY A 242 -38.61 -16.58 40.80
N GLU A 243 -39.15 -15.92 41.83
CA GLU A 243 -39.39 -16.26 43.26
C GLU A 243 -38.56 -17.30 44.06
N PRO A 244 -38.50 -17.13 45.41
CA PRO A 244 -37.51 -17.75 46.28
C PRO A 244 -37.92 -19.16 46.74
N ALA A 245 -36.93 -20.05 46.88
CA ALA A 245 -37.10 -21.32 47.58
C ALA A 245 -36.49 -21.21 48.98
N ASP A 246 -37.36 -21.23 49.98
CA ASP A 246 -37.03 -21.39 51.38
C ASP A 246 -36.44 -22.77 51.71
N ALA A 247 -35.56 -22.74 52.71
CA ALA A 247 -35.29 -23.76 53.73
C ALA A 247 -34.74 -25.14 53.31
N ILE A 248 -33.46 -25.36 53.59
CA ILE A 248 -33.01 -26.58 54.31
C ILE A 248 -32.06 -26.17 55.44
N THR A 249 -32.43 -26.59 56.64
CA THR A 249 -31.83 -26.33 57.95
C THR A 249 -30.80 -27.39 58.34
N GLY A 250 -29.61 -26.92 58.75
CA GLY A 250 -28.76 -27.45 59.84
C GLY A 250 -27.72 -28.55 59.54
N PRO A 251 -26.78 -28.83 60.48
CA PRO A 251 -26.29 -28.02 61.59
C PRO A 251 -24.76 -27.79 61.57
N VAL A 252 -24.35 -26.78 62.34
CA VAL A 252 -22.97 -26.35 62.60
C VAL A 252 -22.31 -27.29 63.63
N ALA A 253 -21.03 -27.63 63.40
CA ALA A 253 -20.13 -28.16 64.44
C ALA A 253 -18.79 -27.39 64.43
N HIS A 254 -18.37 -27.03 65.64
CA HIS A 254 -17.20 -26.26 66.06
C HIS A 254 -15.86 -26.96 65.87
N GLU A 255 -14.78 -26.18 65.70
CA GLU A 255 -13.50 -26.14 66.47
C GLU A 255 -12.49 -25.28 65.67
N MET A 256 -12.06 -24.08 66.11
CA MET A 256 -10.99 -23.77 67.11
C MET A 256 -9.72 -24.60 66.91
N ALA A 257 -8.48 -24.11 67.02
CA ALA A 257 -7.82 -22.81 67.01
C ALA A 257 -6.29 -23.13 67.01
N ASP A 258 -5.48 -22.11 66.71
CA ASP A 258 -4.14 -21.87 67.25
C ASP A 258 -2.86 -22.59 66.77
N GLY A 259 -1.83 -21.74 66.64
CA GLY A 259 -0.40 -22.04 66.65
C GLY A 259 0.27 -21.77 65.29
N GLY A 260 1.10 -20.77 65.07
CA GLY A 260 1.81 -19.87 65.96
C GLY A 260 3.14 -19.49 65.31
N VAL A 261 3.36 -18.18 65.15
CA VAL A 261 4.64 -17.45 65.25
C VAL A 261 5.71 -17.61 64.14
N ALA A 262 6.12 -16.44 63.65
CA ALA A 262 7.17 -16.06 62.69
C ALA A 262 8.61 -16.19 63.29
N PRO A 263 9.70 -15.51 62.84
CA PRO A 263 10.00 -14.74 61.61
C PRO A 263 11.40 -15.01 60.97
N ARG A 264 11.64 -14.39 59.78
CA ARG A 264 12.85 -13.73 59.15
C ARG A 264 14.28 -13.91 59.76
N PRO A 265 15.41 -13.47 59.11
CA PRO A 265 15.63 -12.81 57.79
C PRO A 265 16.87 -13.25 56.96
N ALA A 266 17.00 -12.61 55.78
CA ALA A 266 18.22 -12.10 55.10
C ALA A 266 19.40 -13.02 54.75
N ASN A 267 19.78 -13.00 53.47
CA ASN A 267 21.05 -12.38 53.08
C ASN A 267 21.10 -12.01 51.60
N ALA A 268 21.72 -10.84 51.37
CA ALA A 268 22.12 -10.26 50.11
C ALA A 268 23.50 -10.80 49.67
N LEU A 269 23.96 -10.32 48.50
CA LEU A 269 25.27 -10.47 47.83
C LEU A 269 25.28 -11.65 46.82
N ALA A 270 25.73 -11.51 45.57
CA ALA A 270 26.40 -10.44 44.84
C ALA A 270 26.10 -10.59 43.33
#